data_AF-A0A966XHK9-F1
#
_entry.id   AF-A0A966XHK9-F1
#
_cell.length_a   1.000
_cell.length_b   1.000
_cell.length_c   1.000
_cell.angle_alpha   90.00
_cell.angle_beta   90.00
_cell.angle_gamma   90.00
#
_symmetry.space_group_name_H-M   'P 1'
#
loop_
_entity.id
_entity.type
_entity.pdbx_description
1 polymer ?
#
loop_
_entity_poly.entity_id
_entity_poly.type
_entity_poly.pdbx_seq_one_letter_code
_entity_poly.pdbx_strand_id
1 'polypeptide(L)'
;MKEHGYKSGRLNLPFVGISTFGKSPYVENWDAIAADVAILGAPFDFGTQWRAGARFGPRAIREASTLFSFGHAGAYDHEDDATYLDASVRMVDLGDADIIHTKTEESHRNIEFGVKKILDAAALPVVLGGDHSINIPCINAFEEDCAKNGPIHVVQIDAHLDFVDERHGVMYGHGNPMRRAIEKPYVSGMTQLGIRNVSSTA
;
A
#
# COMPACT_ATOMS: atom_id res chain seq x y z
N MET A 1 -22.17 8.23 17.78
CA MET A 1 -22.98 8.37 16.55
C MET A 1 -22.51 7.30 15.59
N LYS A 2 -23.23 6.19 15.44
CA LYS A 2 -22.78 5.02 14.64
C LYS A 2 -23.61 4.75 13.39
N GLU A 3 -24.70 5.47 13.18
CA GLU A 3 -25.56 5.28 12.00
C GLU A 3 -25.44 6.49 11.09
N HIS A 4 -24.82 6.28 9.93
CA HIS A 4 -24.76 7.20 8.80
C HIS A 4 -25.64 6.60 7.70
N GLY A 5 -26.75 7.26 7.39
CA GLY A 5 -27.65 6.89 6.31
C GLY A 5 -28.20 8.14 5.63
N TYR A 6 -28.84 8.00 4.48
CA TYR A 6 -29.37 9.15 3.72
C TYR A 6 -30.37 10.02 4.50
N LYS A 7 -31.01 9.46 5.54
CA LYS A 7 -32.02 10.14 6.38
C LYS A 7 -31.53 10.49 7.79
N SER A 8 -30.38 9.97 8.24
CA SER A 8 -29.90 10.09 9.62
C SER A 8 -28.38 9.99 9.71
N GLY A 9 -27.78 10.62 10.72
CA GLY A 9 -26.33 10.63 10.89
C GLY A 9 -25.65 11.86 10.31
N ARG A 10 -24.31 11.88 10.37
CA ARG A 10 -23.51 13.03 9.92
C ARG A 10 -23.22 12.89 8.42
N LEU A 11 -23.55 13.93 7.64
CA LEU A 11 -23.33 14.01 6.19
C LEU A 11 -21.87 13.76 5.76
N ASN A 12 -20.91 14.23 6.57
CA ASN A 12 -19.47 13.95 6.43
C ASN A 12 -18.90 14.15 5.01
N LEU A 13 -19.25 15.25 4.32
CA LEU A 13 -18.73 15.67 2.99
C LEU A 13 -17.21 15.50 2.81
N PRO A 14 -16.68 15.30 1.58
CA PRO A 14 -15.26 14.95 1.39
C PRO A 14 -14.29 15.88 2.14
N PHE A 15 -14.57 17.19 2.12
CA PHE A 15 -13.79 18.26 2.73
C PHE A 15 -13.93 18.42 4.26
N VAL A 16 -14.69 17.56 4.96
CA VAL A 16 -14.83 17.61 6.43
C VAL A 16 -14.35 16.34 7.12
N GLY A 17 -13.86 16.48 8.35
CA GLY A 17 -13.40 15.36 9.17
C GLY A 17 -11.92 15.04 9.00
N ILE A 18 -11.50 13.90 9.55
CA ILE A 18 -10.12 13.41 9.45
C ILE A 18 -9.96 12.69 8.11
N SER A 19 -8.94 13.05 7.35
CA SER A 19 -8.64 12.46 6.04
C SER A 19 -7.85 11.14 6.18
N THR A 20 -8.49 10.10 6.71
CA THR A 20 -8.04 8.70 6.56
C THR A 20 -8.50 8.13 5.21
N PHE A 21 -7.91 7.02 4.77
CA PHE A 21 -8.28 6.37 3.51
C PHE A 21 -9.75 5.94 3.52
N GLY A 22 -10.53 6.42 2.56
CA GLY A 22 -11.98 6.20 2.49
C GLY A 22 -12.76 6.69 3.72
N LYS A 23 -12.15 7.54 4.56
CA LYS A 23 -12.63 7.89 5.91
C LYS A 23 -12.81 6.69 6.84
N SER A 24 -12.02 5.63 6.63
CA SER A 24 -11.99 4.44 7.49
C SER A 24 -11.50 4.80 8.91
N PRO A 25 -11.90 4.04 9.94
CA PRO A 25 -11.40 4.25 11.30
C PRO A 25 -9.88 4.22 11.38
N TYR A 26 -9.30 5.18 12.09
CA TYR A 26 -7.87 5.19 12.41
C TYR A 26 -7.56 4.22 13.55
N VAL A 27 -6.51 3.43 13.41
CA VAL A 27 -5.99 2.51 14.43
C VAL A 27 -4.54 2.83 14.70
N GLU A 28 -4.27 3.45 15.86
CA GLU A 28 -2.93 3.81 16.31
C GLU A 28 -2.12 2.59 16.78
N ASN A 29 -2.78 1.69 17.53
CA ASN A 29 -2.14 0.47 18.03
C ASN A 29 -2.21 -0.65 17.00
N TRP A 30 -1.08 -0.93 16.34
CA TRP A 30 -0.97 -1.96 15.31
C TRP A 30 -1.12 -3.40 15.86
N ASP A 31 -1.09 -3.60 17.18
CA ASP A 31 -1.42 -4.90 17.80
C ASP A 31 -2.94 -5.11 17.99
N ALA A 32 -3.76 -4.10 17.69
CA ALA A 32 -5.21 -4.12 17.85
C ALA A 32 -5.96 -4.09 16.51
N ILE A 33 -5.30 -4.49 15.41
CA ILE A 33 -5.92 -4.57 14.08
C ILE A 33 -7.02 -5.64 14.11
N ALA A 34 -8.25 -5.21 13.82
CA ALA A 34 -9.43 -6.07 13.74
C ALA A 34 -10.25 -5.71 12.49
N ALA A 35 -9.68 -6.02 11.33
CA ALA A 35 -10.17 -5.61 10.02
C ALA A 35 -9.93 -6.70 8.98
N ASP A 36 -10.61 -6.61 7.85
CA ASP A 36 -10.38 -7.48 6.69
C ASP A 36 -9.34 -6.84 5.75
N VAL A 37 -9.24 -5.50 5.75
CA VAL A 37 -8.23 -4.72 5.03
C VAL A 37 -7.62 -3.67 5.95
N ALA A 38 -6.30 -3.52 5.92
CA ALA A 38 -5.62 -2.47 6.66
C ALA A 38 -4.72 -1.64 5.73
N ILE A 39 -4.87 -0.32 5.83
CA ILE A 39 -4.15 0.66 5.01
C ILE A 39 -2.94 1.16 5.78
N LEU A 40 -1.78 1.16 5.14
CA LEU A 40 -0.53 1.71 5.69
C LEU A 40 0.08 2.66 4.67
N GLY A 41 0.44 3.88 5.07
CA GLY A 41 1.26 4.75 4.23
C GLY A 41 2.75 4.48 4.40
N ALA A 42 3.50 4.56 3.30
CA ALA A 42 4.95 4.42 3.28
C ALA A 42 5.56 5.65 2.58
N PRO A 43 5.61 6.83 3.25
CA PRO A 43 5.97 8.12 2.65
C PRO A 43 7.48 8.28 2.38
N PHE A 44 8.04 7.38 1.57
CA PHE A 44 9.46 7.30 1.27
C PHE A 44 9.74 7.65 -0.19
N ASP A 45 10.65 8.58 -0.47
CA ASP A 45 11.09 8.85 -1.86
C ASP A 45 12.61 9.05 -2.00
N PHE A 46 13.39 8.48 -1.07
CA PHE A 46 14.84 8.66 -1.07
C PHE A 46 15.53 7.81 -2.15
N GLY A 47 14.82 6.85 -2.74
CA GLY A 47 15.29 5.98 -3.82
C GLY A 47 15.04 6.56 -5.22
N THR A 48 14.35 7.71 -5.32
CA THR A 48 14.01 8.32 -6.61
C THR A 48 15.24 8.89 -7.35
N GLN A 49 15.33 8.63 -8.65
CA GLN A 49 16.46 9.07 -9.50
C GLN A 49 16.23 10.42 -10.21
N TRP A 50 15.00 10.93 -10.24
CA TRP A 50 14.64 12.15 -10.96
C TRP A 50 13.92 13.17 -10.07
N ARG A 51 12.58 13.23 -10.11
CA ARG A 51 11.79 14.20 -9.33
C ARG A 51 11.34 13.56 -8.04
N ALA A 52 11.72 14.16 -6.91
CA ALA A 52 11.12 13.85 -5.62
C ALA A 52 9.66 14.33 -5.54
N GLY A 53 8.94 13.85 -4.54
CA GLY A 53 7.55 14.24 -4.27
C GLY A 53 6.66 13.07 -3.86
N ALA A 54 7.04 11.83 -4.17
CA ALA A 54 6.26 10.65 -3.84
C ALA A 54 6.07 10.46 -2.33
N ARG A 55 6.95 11.02 -1.49
CA ARG A 55 6.76 11.04 -0.02
C ARG A 55 5.46 11.71 0.43
N PHE A 56 4.86 12.58 -0.39
CA PHE A 56 3.56 13.21 -0.11
C PHE A 56 2.37 12.41 -0.66
N GLY A 57 2.64 11.33 -1.40
CA GLY A 57 1.66 10.44 -2.01
C GLY A 57 0.63 9.86 -1.04
N PRO A 58 1.02 9.29 0.12
CA PRO A 58 0.05 8.67 1.03
C PRO A 58 -1.00 9.66 1.52
N ARG A 59 -0.60 10.91 1.83
CA ARG A 59 -1.54 11.97 2.24
C ARG A 59 -2.47 12.38 1.09
N ALA A 60 -1.92 12.60 -0.10
CA ALA A 60 -2.71 12.98 -1.27
C ALA A 60 -3.74 11.91 -1.65
N ILE A 61 -3.36 10.63 -1.57
CA ILE A 61 -4.28 9.50 -1.82
C ILE A 61 -5.41 9.49 -0.79
N ARG A 62 -5.10 9.67 0.51
CA ARG A 62 -6.14 9.74 1.55
C ARG A 62 -7.11 10.88 1.30
N GLU A 63 -6.61 12.08 1.02
CA GLU A 63 -7.45 13.25 0.71
C GLU A 63 -8.36 12.98 -0.50
N ALA A 64 -7.80 12.45 -1.60
CA ALA A 64 -8.57 12.10 -2.80
C ALA A 64 -9.61 10.99 -2.52
N SER A 65 -9.26 10.02 -1.68
CA SER A 65 -10.12 8.89 -1.35
C SER A 65 -11.40 9.29 -0.60
N THR A 66 -11.42 10.47 0.04
CA THR A 66 -12.61 10.95 0.78
C THR A 66 -13.84 11.12 -0.12
N LEU A 67 -13.65 11.33 -1.42
CA LEU A 67 -14.76 11.36 -2.40
C LEU A 67 -15.48 10.01 -2.50
N PHE A 68 -14.76 8.90 -2.29
CA PHE A 68 -15.30 7.54 -2.38
C PHE A 68 -15.87 7.03 -1.06
N SER A 69 -15.81 7.84 0.01
CA SER A 69 -16.57 7.57 1.24
C SER A 69 -18.08 7.86 1.09
N PHE A 70 -18.49 8.42 -0.07
CA PHE A 70 -19.88 8.73 -0.43
C PHE A 70 -20.60 7.48 -0.96
N GLY A 71 -20.94 6.56 -0.07
CA GLY A 71 -21.65 5.34 -0.44
C GLY A 71 -21.93 4.48 0.77
N HIS A 72 -23.00 4.81 1.52
CA HIS A 72 -23.34 4.10 2.76
C HIS A 72 -23.61 2.60 2.57
N ALA A 73 -23.86 2.17 1.34
CA ALA A 73 -24.17 0.79 0.98
C ALA A 73 -23.02 0.05 0.27
N GLY A 74 -21.88 0.71 0.02
CA GLY A 74 -20.80 0.20 -0.84
C GLY A 74 -20.80 0.85 -2.23
N ALA A 75 -19.96 0.32 -3.12
CA ALA A 75 -19.81 0.74 -4.51
C ALA A 75 -20.49 -0.26 -5.44
N TYR A 76 -21.56 0.17 -6.12
CA TYR A 76 -22.26 -0.66 -7.09
C TYR A 76 -21.48 -0.71 -8.41
N ASP A 77 -21.26 -1.93 -8.90
CA ASP A 77 -20.76 -2.20 -10.23
C ASP A 77 -21.88 -2.77 -11.11
N HIS A 78 -22.13 -2.09 -12.23
CA HIS A 78 -23.14 -2.49 -13.19
C HIS A 78 -22.73 -3.67 -14.08
N GLU A 79 -21.43 -3.93 -14.27
CA GLU A 79 -20.98 -5.04 -15.13
C GLU A 79 -21.25 -6.38 -14.44
N ASP A 80 -21.04 -6.41 -13.12
CA ASP A 80 -21.20 -7.59 -12.27
C ASP A 80 -22.59 -7.69 -11.59
N ASP A 81 -23.42 -6.64 -11.69
CA ASP A 81 -24.68 -6.49 -10.92
C ASP A 81 -24.47 -6.75 -9.42
N ALA A 82 -23.40 -6.16 -8.88
CA ALA A 82 -22.92 -6.43 -7.52
C ALA A 82 -22.57 -5.13 -6.79
N THR A 83 -22.65 -5.16 -5.45
CA THR A 83 -22.16 -4.07 -4.61
C THR A 83 -20.92 -4.54 -3.86
N TYR A 84 -19.81 -3.85 -4.10
CA TYR A 84 -18.52 -4.11 -3.46
C TYR A 84 -18.30 -3.20 -2.26
N LEU A 85 -17.48 -3.63 -1.30
CA LEU A 85 -17.11 -2.84 -0.11
C LEU A 85 -18.33 -2.30 0.67
N ASP A 86 -19.36 -3.14 0.80
CA ASP A 86 -20.46 -2.85 1.70
C ASP A 86 -20.03 -2.96 3.17
N ALA A 87 -20.98 -2.83 4.10
CA ALA A 87 -20.69 -2.87 5.53
C ALA A 87 -20.12 -4.20 6.05
N SER A 88 -20.08 -5.26 5.23
CA SER A 88 -19.47 -6.55 5.60
C SER A 88 -17.94 -6.53 5.53
N VAL A 89 -17.35 -5.61 4.77
CA VAL A 89 -15.89 -5.46 4.66
C VAL A 89 -15.40 -4.40 5.64
N ARG A 90 -14.59 -4.82 6.62
CA ARG A 90 -14.02 -3.91 7.62
C ARG A 90 -12.67 -3.41 7.14
N MET A 91 -12.57 -2.09 7.00
CA MET A 91 -11.33 -1.40 6.63
C MET A 91 -10.83 -0.53 7.78
N VAL A 92 -9.52 -0.47 7.99
CA VAL A 92 -8.88 0.45 8.95
C VAL A 92 -7.67 1.15 8.33
N ASP A 93 -7.39 2.37 8.78
CA ASP A 93 -6.19 3.12 8.41
C ASP A 93 -5.22 3.13 9.59
N LEU A 94 -3.99 2.67 9.37
CA LEU A 94 -2.95 2.57 10.41
C LEU A 94 -2.09 3.83 10.52
N GLY A 95 -2.33 4.83 9.66
CA GLY A 95 -1.43 5.95 9.48
C GLY A 95 -0.22 5.55 8.63
N ASP A 96 0.96 6.05 8.98
CA ASP A 96 2.16 5.89 8.16
C ASP A 96 3.24 5.11 8.92
N ALA A 97 4.05 4.35 8.19
CA ALA A 97 5.31 3.83 8.70
C ALA A 97 6.32 4.97 8.93
N ASP A 98 7.07 4.90 10.02
CA ASP A 98 8.08 5.90 10.33
C ASP A 98 9.23 5.88 9.32
N ILE A 99 9.47 7.02 8.68
CA ILE A 99 10.57 7.20 7.75
C ILE A 99 11.69 7.97 8.43
N ILE A 100 12.87 7.36 8.50
CA ILE A 100 14.05 7.96 9.11
C ILE A 100 14.86 8.63 8.02
N HIS A 101 14.95 9.95 8.08
CA HIS A 101 15.70 10.76 7.11
C HIS A 101 17.08 10.16 6.83
N THR A 102 17.43 10.07 5.54
CA THR A 102 18.70 9.53 5.00
C THR A 102 19.00 8.06 5.32
N LYS A 103 18.13 7.37 6.05
CA LYS A 103 18.31 5.98 6.47
C LYS A 103 17.35 5.04 5.75
N THR A 104 17.72 4.66 4.53
CA THR A 104 16.91 3.81 3.66
C THR A 104 16.59 2.46 4.29
N GLU A 105 17.59 1.73 4.78
CA GLU A 105 17.39 0.38 5.33
C GLU A 105 16.52 0.40 6.60
N GLU A 106 16.75 1.34 7.52
CA GLU A 106 15.89 1.51 8.69
C GLU A 106 14.45 1.84 8.29
N SER A 107 14.26 2.74 7.33
CA SER A 107 12.92 3.12 6.86
C SER A 107 12.21 1.93 6.21
N HIS A 108 12.94 1.13 5.43
CA HIS A 108 12.42 -0.12 4.87
C HIS A 108 12.01 -1.10 5.97
N ARG A 109 12.84 -1.30 7.01
CA ARG A 109 12.47 -2.16 8.15
C ARG A 109 11.19 -1.69 8.85
N ASN A 110 10.97 -0.38 8.96
CA ASN A 110 9.75 0.16 9.56
C ASN A 110 8.51 -0.11 8.70
N ILE A 111 8.63 0.01 7.37
CA ILE A 111 7.56 -0.36 6.43
C ILE A 111 7.26 -1.86 6.53
N GLU A 112 8.30 -2.69 6.49
CA GLU A 112 8.19 -4.15 6.61
C GLU A 112 7.48 -4.56 7.90
N PHE A 113 7.83 -3.93 9.03
CA PHE A 113 7.18 -4.16 10.32
C PHE A 113 5.68 -3.84 10.28
N GLY A 114 5.28 -2.73 9.65
CA GLY A 114 3.87 -2.39 9.51
C GLY A 114 3.08 -3.38 8.65
N VAL A 115 3.65 -3.80 7.52
CA VAL A 115 3.01 -4.83 6.67
C VAL A 115 2.92 -6.16 7.42
N LYS A 116 3.96 -6.54 8.19
CA LYS A 116 3.92 -7.76 9.00
C LYS A 116 2.81 -7.72 10.05
N LYS A 117 2.60 -6.59 10.74
CA LYS A 117 1.48 -6.45 11.70
C LYS A 117 0.11 -6.64 11.06
N ILE A 118 -0.05 -6.18 9.82
CA ILE A 118 -1.28 -6.39 9.05
C ILE A 118 -1.49 -7.88 8.74
N LEU A 119 -0.45 -8.55 8.25
CA LEU A 119 -0.49 -9.99 7.93
C LEU A 119 -0.72 -10.85 9.19
N ASP A 120 -0.08 -10.52 10.31
CA ASP A 120 -0.26 -11.20 11.60
C ASP A 120 -1.71 -11.10 12.11
N ALA A 121 -2.42 -10.03 11.75
CA ALA A 121 -3.84 -9.84 12.03
C ALA A 121 -4.78 -10.53 11.02
N ALA A 122 -4.22 -11.29 10.07
CA ALA A 122 -4.93 -11.93 8.96
C ALA A 122 -5.74 -10.95 8.08
N ALA A 123 -5.28 -9.69 7.98
CA ALA A 123 -5.87 -8.66 7.15
C ALA A 123 -5.08 -8.48 5.84
N LEU A 124 -5.74 -8.01 4.79
CA LEU A 124 -5.10 -7.65 3.52
C LEU A 124 -4.34 -6.31 3.67
N PRO A 125 -3.01 -6.25 3.45
CA PRO A 125 -2.28 -4.99 3.42
C PRO A 125 -2.53 -4.21 2.13
N VAL A 126 -2.91 -2.94 2.29
CA VAL A 126 -2.95 -1.95 1.21
C VAL A 126 -1.95 -0.85 1.56
N VAL A 127 -0.80 -0.86 0.87
CA VAL A 127 0.28 0.09 1.15
C VAL A 127 0.22 1.27 0.19
N LEU A 128 0.03 2.47 0.73
CA LEU A 128 0.03 3.71 -0.04
C LEU A 128 1.48 4.19 -0.17
N GLY A 129 1.97 4.19 -1.40
CA GLY A 129 3.39 4.38 -1.63
C GLY A 129 3.89 5.80 -1.52
N GLY A 130 5.20 5.84 -1.28
CA GLY A 130 6.09 6.75 -1.97
C GLY A 130 6.72 6.07 -3.19
N ASP A 131 8.00 6.26 -3.45
CA ASP A 131 8.69 5.70 -4.61
C ASP A 131 8.68 4.16 -4.63
N HIS A 132 8.99 3.56 -5.79
CA HIS A 132 8.81 2.12 -5.99
C HIS A 132 9.73 1.22 -5.13
N SER A 133 10.76 1.77 -4.48
CA SER A 133 11.65 1.00 -3.62
C SER A 133 10.95 0.40 -2.40
N ILE A 134 9.81 0.97 -1.97
CA ILE A 134 9.04 0.45 -0.84
C ILE A 134 8.46 -0.95 -1.09
N ASN A 135 8.44 -1.43 -2.34
CA ASN A 135 8.02 -2.80 -2.62
C ASN A 135 8.98 -3.84 -2.03
N ILE A 136 10.25 -3.48 -1.83
CA ILE A 136 11.25 -4.36 -1.20
C ILE A 136 10.81 -4.76 0.22
N PRO A 137 10.60 -3.81 1.16
CA PRO A 137 10.14 -4.17 2.50
C PRO A 137 8.72 -4.74 2.52
N CYS A 138 7.83 -4.33 1.62
CA CYS A 138 6.51 -4.95 1.51
C CYS A 138 6.62 -6.45 1.20
N ILE A 139 7.44 -6.84 0.23
CA ILE A 139 7.64 -8.25 -0.16
C ILE A 139 8.41 -9.03 0.91
N ASN A 140 9.35 -8.39 1.62
CA ASN A 140 10.02 -9.04 2.76
C ASN A 140 9.03 -9.50 3.84
N ALA A 141 8.01 -8.68 4.13
CA ALA A 141 7.03 -8.99 5.17
C ALA A 141 6.21 -10.27 4.90
N PHE A 142 6.13 -10.72 3.65
CA PHE A 142 5.39 -11.93 3.26
C PHE A 142 6.14 -13.24 3.54
N GLU A 143 7.39 -13.23 4.01
CA GLU A 143 8.17 -14.47 4.20
C GLU A 143 7.44 -15.49 5.09
N GLU A 144 6.99 -15.06 6.27
CA GLU A 144 6.29 -15.94 7.23
C GLU A 144 4.88 -16.33 6.77
N ASP A 145 4.19 -15.43 6.05
CA ASP A 145 2.88 -15.70 5.48
C ASP A 145 2.99 -16.76 4.36
N CYS A 146 3.95 -16.59 3.45
CA CYS A 146 4.20 -17.52 2.36
C CYS A 146 4.63 -18.91 2.85
N ALA A 147 5.36 -18.97 3.97
CA ALA A 147 5.71 -20.25 4.59
C ALA A 147 4.47 -21.05 5.05
N LYS A 148 3.36 -20.37 5.34
CA LYS A 148 2.08 -20.98 5.78
C LYS A 148 1.11 -21.19 4.61
N ASN A 149 1.04 -20.22 3.69
CA ASN A 149 -0.01 -20.10 2.69
C ASN A 149 0.46 -20.39 1.25
N GLY A 150 1.76 -20.59 1.04
CA GLY A 150 2.37 -20.80 -0.27
C GLY A 150 2.99 -19.54 -0.86
N PRO A 151 3.76 -19.66 -1.97
CA PRO A 151 4.48 -18.54 -2.55
C PRO A 151 3.54 -17.53 -3.22
N ILE A 152 4.02 -16.29 -3.37
CA ILE A 152 3.33 -15.20 -4.08
C ILE A 152 3.83 -15.04 -5.52
N HIS A 153 2.94 -14.60 -6.40
CA HIS A 153 3.28 -14.16 -7.76
C HIS A 153 3.09 -12.64 -7.87
N VAL A 154 4.09 -11.93 -8.39
CA VAL A 154 4.03 -10.47 -8.50
C VAL A 154 3.39 -10.06 -9.82
N VAL A 155 2.28 -9.33 -9.76
CA VAL A 155 1.71 -8.64 -10.94
C VAL A 155 2.05 -7.16 -10.84
N GLN A 156 2.91 -6.69 -11.73
CA GLN A 156 3.36 -5.30 -11.78
C GLN A 156 2.75 -4.60 -13.00
N ILE A 157 2.09 -3.47 -12.77
CA ILE A 157 1.64 -2.56 -13.83
C ILE A 157 2.54 -1.34 -13.80
N ASP A 158 3.43 -1.23 -14.78
CA ASP A 158 4.46 -0.19 -14.79
C ASP A 158 4.91 0.12 -16.22
N ALA A 159 5.44 1.33 -16.41
CA ALA A 159 6.19 1.67 -17.60
C ALA A 159 7.61 1.07 -17.57
N HIS A 160 8.18 0.84 -16.39
CA HIS A 160 9.57 0.43 -16.18
C HIS A 160 9.67 -0.97 -15.60
N LEU A 161 10.78 -1.66 -15.87
CA LEU A 161 10.99 -3.04 -15.45
C LEU A 161 11.42 -3.14 -13.96
N ASP A 162 12.10 -2.10 -13.46
CA ASP A 162 12.59 -1.98 -12.08
C ASP A 162 13.34 -3.21 -11.56
N PHE A 163 14.21 -3.73 -12.44
CA PHE A 163 14.90 -5.01 -12.32
C PHE A 163 16.43 -4.85 -12.36
N VAL A 164 16.93 -3.64 -12.11
CA VAL A 164 18.36 -3.38 -12.04
C VAL A 164 18.92 -4.02 -10.77
N ASP A 165 20.02 -4.76 -10.90
CA ASP A 165 20.68 -5.40 -9.76
C ASP A 165 21.32 -4.36 -8.84
N GLU A 166 22.22 -3.55 -9.41
CA GLU A 166 22.93 -2.50 -8.70
C GLU A 166 23.16 -1.31 -9.64
N ARG A 167 23.07 -0.10 -9.10
CA ARG A 167 23.47 1.14 -9.81
C ARG A 167 24.36 1.98 -8.90
N HIS A 168 25.65 2.03 -9.18
CA HIS A 168 26.65 2.78 -8.39
C HIS A 168 26.60 2.45 -6.88
N GLY A 169 26.54 1.18 -6.49
CA GLY A 169 26.43 0.75 -5.09
C GLY A 169 25.01 0.75 -4.52
N VAL A 170 24.00 1.20 -5.28
CA VAL A 170 22.60 1.23 -4.81
C VAL A 170 21.86 -0.03 -5.26
N MET A 171 21.40 -0.81 -4.28
CA MET A 171 20.60 -2.04 -4.47
C MET A 171 19.16 -1.93 -3.94
N TYR A 172 18.81 -0.83 -3.27
CA TYR A 172 17.53 -0.60 -2.60
C TYR A 172 16.85 0.70 -3.04
N GLY A 173 17.08 1.13 -4.28
CA GLY A 173 16.41 2.27 -4.90
C GLY A 173 15.20 1.86 -5.73
N HIS A 174 14.52 2.84 -6.34
CA HIS A 174 13.24 2.61 -7.04
C HIS A 174 13.35 1.72 -8.30
N GLY A 175 14.57 1.49 -8.79
CA GLY A 175 14.85 0.66 -9.96
C GLY A 175 15.29 -0.77 -9.66
N ASN A 176 15.39 -1.12 -8.38
CA ASN A 176 15.79 -2.44 -7.90
C ASN A 176 14.67 -3.36 -7.40
N PRO A 177 13.43 -2.91 -7.09
CA PRO A 177 12.52 -3.69 -6.25
C PRO A 177 12.16 -5.05 -6.85
N MET A 178 11.97 -5.15 -8.16
CA MET A 178 11.59 -6.42 -8.79
C MET A 178 12.77 -7.40 -8.83
N ARG A 179 13.99 -6.89 -8.94
CA ARG A 179 15.19 -7.74 -8.82
C ARG A 179 15.38 -8.27 -7.40
N ARG A 180 15.11 -7.45 -6.38
CA ARG A 180 15.09 -7.92 -4.98
C ARG A 180 13.95 -8.89 -4.70
N ALA A 181 12.80 -8.73 -5.36
CA ALA A 181 11.66 -9.62 -5.22
C ALA A 181 11.96 -11.04 -5.73
N ILE A 182 12.48 -11.17 -6.96
CA ILE A 182 12.69 -12.51 -7.55
C ILE A 182 13.80 -13.32 -6.87
N GLU A 183 14.66 -12.67 -6.10
CA GLU A 183 15.70 -13.32 -5.29
C GLU A 183 15.11 -14.04 -4.07
N LYS A 184 13.84 -13.77 -3.72
CA LYS A 184 13.15 -14.42 -2.60
C LYS A 184 12.65 -15.81 -2.99
N PRO A 185 12.88 -16.86 -2.17
CA PRO A 185 12.45 -18.22 -2.48
C PRO A 185 10.91 -18.38 -2.49
N TYR A 186 10.18 -17.43 -1.90
CA TYR A 186 8.73 -17.41 -1.82
C TYR A 186 8.06 -16.53 -2.89
N VAL A 187 8.82 -15.98 -3.84
CA VAL A 187 8.28 -15.33 -5.04
C VAL A 187 8.35 -16.32 -6.19
N SER A 188 7.20 -16.87 -6.60
CA SER A 188 7.13 -17.93 -7.63
C SER A 188 7.37 -17.42 -9.04
N GLY A 189 7.17 -16.13 -9.27
CA GLY A 189 7.29 -15.50 -10.58
C GLY A 189 6.77 -14.08 -10.59
N MET A 190 6.83 -13.46 -11.78
CA MET A 190 6.29 -12.13 -12.02
C MET A 190 5.69 -11.98 -13.40
N THR A 191 4.69 -11.11 -13.49
CA THR A 191 4.06 -10.66 -14.72
C THR A 191 4.08 -9.15 -14.75
N GLN A 192 4.81 -8.58 -15.72
CA GLN A 192 5.04 -7.15 -15.85
C GLN A 192 4.30 -6.62 -17.08
N LEU A 193 3.40 -5.65 -16.88
CA LEU A 193 2.47 -5.15 -17.90
C LEU A 193 2.66 -3.63 -18.07
N GLY A 194 2.69 -3.18 -19.33
CA GLY A 194 2.80 -1.74 -19.66
C GLY A 194 4.23 -1.25 -19.96
N ILE A 195 5.21 -2.17 -19.93
CA ILE A 195 6.62 -1.87 -20.15
C ILE A 195 6.84 -1.13 -21.48
N ARG A 196 7.58 -0.03 -21.40
CA ARG A 196 7.97 0.81 -22.54
C ARG A 196 9.27 1.53 -22.22
N ASN A 197 9.95 2.01 -23.26
CA ASN A 197 11.31 2.58 -23.21
C ASN A 197 12.42 1.50 -23.15
N VAL A 198 13.67 1.91 -23.37
CA VAL A 198 14.85 1.02 -23.51
C VAL A 198 15.55 0.69 -22.19
N SER A 199 15.25 1.45 -21.12
CA SER A 199 15.87 1.32 -19.80
C SER A 199 14.98 0.52 -18.85
N SER A 200 15.60 -0.20 -17.91
CA SER A 200 14.90 -0.89 -16.83
C SER A 200 14.26 0.07 -15.84
N THR A 201 14.78 1.29 -15.69
CA THR A 201 14.30 2.29 -14.71
C THR A 201 14.23 3.68 -15.35
N ALA A 202 13.36 4.54 -14.82
CA ALA A 202 13.22 5.96 -15.15
C ALA A 202 14.49 6.78 -14.92
#